data_AF-A0A915BD96-F1
#
_entry.id   AF-A0A915BD96-F1
#
_cell.length_a   1.000
_cell.length_b   1.000
_cell.length_c   1.000
_cell.angle_alpha   90.00
_cell.angle_beta   90.00
_cell.angle_gamma   90.00
#
_symmetry.space_group_name_H-M   'P 1'
#
loop_
_entity.id
_entity.type
_entity.pdbx_description
1 polymer ?
#
loop_
_entity_poly.entity_id
_entity_poly.type
_entity_poly.pdbx_seq_one_letter_code
_entity_poly.pdbx_strand_id
1 'polypeptide(L)'
;MLYNQRHVLRNVLLFIFFFSFTLSVLLILSTFMEERLAVPMQSSESRISLIQQVRIFPQGGGDVKFDQPWRLPDVVVIKELADLQSGPQKYIVSNFSYSPGLGNLMFQYASLRAIAAKYGAKVLLPIDCTLRRAFNLDAVFVSRALNDYLIGKFDAVKHHFEECCRYYESASTGLFSRKGQKFELLIGYFQAFPYFHPHQELLIREQFRFLPSVAIRANDLILEAKAEKIRATAGALEGDNVNEIEQAAIPDIDESTYVYVGVHVRHGMDITLNSRNTKHGHTVATREYFKNAMNYFR
;
A
#
# COMPACT_ATOMS: atom_id res chain seq x y z
N MET A 1 -30.96 55.65 64.26
CA MET A 1 -30.57 55.62 62.84
C MET A 1 -29.17 55.05 62.55
N LEU A 2 -28.17 55.19 63.43
CA LEU A 2 -26.79 54.71 63.19
C LEU A 2 -26.59 53.18 63.21
N TYR A 3 -27.46 52.41 63.87
CA TYR A 3 -27.33 50.95 63.95
C TYR A 3 -27.62 50.24 62.62
N ASN A 4 -28.56 50.76 61.83
CA ASN A 4 -28.97 50.15 60.57
C ASN A 4 -27.91 50.34 59.45
N GLN A 5 -27.17 51.45 59.48
CA GLN A 5 -26.10 51.70 58.50
C GLN A 5 -24.90 50.77 58.68
N ARG A 6 -24.57 50.35 59.91
CA ARG A 6 -23.47 49.40 60.15
C ARG A 6 -23.77 48.00 59.61
N HIS A 7 -25.03 47.56 59.70
CA HIS A 7 -25.44 46.26 59.16
C HIS A 7 -25.44 46.24 57.62
N VAL A 8 -25.90 47.33 56.99
CA VAL A 8 -25.85 47.46 55.52
C VAL A 8 -24.41 47.50 55.04
N LEU A 9 -23.54 48.28 55.68
CA LEU A 9 -22.12 48.36 55.32
C LEU A 9 -21.40 47.02 55.48
N ARG A 10 -21.70 46.26 56.54
CA ARG A 10 -21.13 44.92 56.77
C ARG A 10 -21.56 43.94 55.68
N ASN A 11 -22.83 43.97 55.28
CA ASN A 11 -23.34 43.07 54.23
C ASN A 11 -22.79 43.43 52.85
N VAL A 12 -22.61 44.72 52.56
CA VAL A 12 -21.96 45.19 51.31
C VAL A 12 -20.50 44.76 51.26
N LEU A 13 -19.76 44.89 52.37
CA LEU A 13 -18.35 44.44 52.44
C LEU A 13 -18.23 42.92 52.29
N LEU A 14 -19.13 42.15 52.90
CA LEU A 14 -19.18 40.69 52.73
C LEU A 14 -19.48 40.32 51.27
N PHE A 15 -20.42 41.01 50.62
CA PHE A 15 -20.74 40.77 49.22
C PHE A 15 -19.55 41.06 48.29
N ILE A 16 -18.86 42.19 48.50
CA ILE A 16 -17.66 42.56 47.73
C ILE A 16 -16.56 41.51 47.92
N PHE A 17 -16.35 41.05 49.16
CA PHE A 17 -15.34 40.04 49.46
C PHE A 17 -15.65 38.69 48.81
N PHE A 18 -16.90 38.23 48.88
CA PHE A 18 -17.32 36.99 48.21
C PHE A 18 -17.22 37.10 46.69
N PHE A 19 -17.60 38.24 46.12
CA PHE A 19 -17.52 38.48 44.69
C PHE A 19 -16.07 38.55 44.19
N SER A 20 -15.16 39.20 44.93
CA SER A 20 -13.74 39.21 44.56
C SER A 20 -13.13 37.82 44.67
N PHE A 21 -13.49 37.06 45.71
CA PHE A 21 -12.98 35.71 45.91
C PHE A 21 -13.42 34.75 44.79
N THR A 22 -14.70 34.78 44.39
CA THR A 22 -15.19 33.94 43.29
C THR A 22 -14.57 34.33 41.95
N LEU A 23 -14.36 35.62 41.68
CA LEU A 23 -13.69 36.09 40.47
C LEU A 23 -12.21 35.64 40.42
N SER A 24 -11.50 35.70 41.56
CA SER A 24 -10.12 35.20 41.65
C SER A 24 -10.04 33.69 41.45
N VAL A 25 -10.97 32.91 42.01
CA VAL A 25 -11.02 31.45 41.79
C VAL A 25 -11.31 31.11 40.33
N LEU A 26 -12.21 31.85 39.66
CA LEU A 26 -12.51 31.67 38.24
C LEU A 26 -11.29 32.00 37.36
N LEU A 27 -10.55 33.06 37.68
CA LEU A 27 -9.31 33.41 36.97
C LEU A 27 -8.20 32.36 37.16
N ILE A 28 -8.05 31.81 38.37
CA ILE A 28 -7.09 30.74 38.64
C ILE A 28 -7.49 29.46 37.88
N LEU A 29 -8.79 29.12 37.85
CA LEU A 29 -9.28 27.97 37.10
C LEU A 29 -9.13 28.15 35.59
N SER A 30 -9.30 29.37 35.04
CA SER A 30 -9.06 29.62 33.62
C SER A 30 -7.58 29.49 33.27
N THR A 31 -6.67 29.98 34.11
CA THR A 31 -5.23 29.80 33.89
C THR A 31 -4.81 28.33 33.99
N PHE A 32 -5.39 27.56 34.92
CA PHE A 32 -5.14 26.11 35.01
C PHE A 32 -5.71 25.30 33.84
N MET A 33 -6.81 25.76 33.22
CA MET A 33 -7.36 25.14 32.02
C MET A 33 -6.53 25.47 30.77
N GLU A 34 -5.98 26.68 30.65
CA GLU A 34 -5.02 27.03 29.59
C GLU A 34 -3.70 26.25 29.74
N GLU A 35 -3.19 26.06 30.97
CA GLU A 35 -1.95 25.31 31.22
C GLU A 35 -2.09 23.81 30.93
N ARG A 36 -3.31 23.23 31.04
CA ARG A 36 -3.58 21.84 30.64
C ARG A 36 -3.82 21.65 29.14
N LEU A 37 -4.11 22.71 28.40
CA LEU A 37 -4.17 22.69 26.93
C LEU A 37 -2.83 23.09 26.28
N ALA A 38 -1.97 23.79 27.02
CA ALA A 38 -0.60 24.06 26.65
C ALA A 38 0.29 22.87 27.02
N VAL A 39 0.19 21.76 26.28
CA VAL A 39 1.30 20.82 26.19
C VAL A 39 2.52 21.61 25.71
N PRO A 40 3.65 21.62 26.42
CA PRO A 40 4.86 22.24 25.90
C PRO A 40 5.24 21.45 24.65
N MET A 41 5.01 22.05 23.47
CA MET A 41 5.69 21.64 22.24
C MET A 41 7.17 21.87 22.48
N GLN A 42 7.81 20.85 23.03
CA GLN A 42 9.24 20.72 23.06
C GLN A 42 9.69 20.83 21.60
N SER A 43 10.37 21.92 21.29
CA SER A 43 10.85 22.32 19.98
C SER A 43 11.44 21.12 19.24
N SER A 44 10.69 20.59 18.28
CA SER A 44 11.10 19.49 17.40
C SER A 44 12.01 19.96 16.26
N GLU A 45 12.38 21.24 16.24
CA GLU A 45 13.18 21.87 15.19
C GLU A 45 14.62 21.34 15.09
N SER A 46 15.11 20.56 16.08
CA SER A 46 16.45 19.95 16.01
C SER A 46 16.47 18.46 15.60
N ARG A 47 15.32 17.86 15.25
CA ARG A 47 15.25 16.48 14.72
C ARG A 47 14.67 16.34 13.31
N ILE A 48 14.28 17.46 12.68
CA ILE A 48 13.62 17.46 11.35
C ILE A 48 14.64 17.58 10.19
N SER A 49 15.94 17.71 10.45
CA SER A 49 16.96 17.82 9.40
C SER A 49 17.61 16.50 8.95
N LEU A 50 17.06 15.33 9.31
CA LEU A 50 17.66 14.01 9.01
C LEU A 50 16.73 13.01 8.32
N ILE A 51 15.60 13.47 7.77
CA ILE A 51 14.81 12.67 6.80
C ILE A 51 14.90 13.35 5.43
N GLN A 52 16.14 13.40 4.94
CA GLN A 52 16.44 13.57 3.53
C GLN A 52 16.13 12.23 2.83
N GLN A 53 15.42 12.31 1.70
CA GLN A 53 14.91 11.20 0.87
C GLN A 53 13.78 10.36 1.48
N VAL A 54 12.55 10.85 1.34
CA VAL A 54 11.40 9.95 1.20
C VAL A 54 11.67 9.11 -0.05
N ARG A 55 11.93 7.81 0.15
CA ARG A 55 12.14 6.83 -0.92
C ARG A 55 10.96 6.89 -1.89
N ILE A 56 11.22 7.42 -3.08
CA ILE A 56 10.40 7.17 -4.26
C ILE A 56 10.40 5.65 -4.44
N PHE A 57 9.24 5.01 -4.30
CA PHE A 57 9.13 3.59 -4.61
C PHE A 57 9.44 3.40 -6.08
N PRO A 58 10.48 2.64 -6.43
CA PRO A 58 10.98 2.63 -7.79
C PRO A 58 10.01 1.89 -8.69
N GLN A 59 9.48 2.60 -9.67
CA GLN A 59 8.47 2.12 -10.61
C GLN A 59 9.05 1.24 -11.73
N GLY A 60 10.38 1.07 -11.72
CA GLY A 60 11.18 0.82 -12.91
C GLY A 60 12.10 2.03 -13.08
N GLY A 61 13.35 1.88 -12.64
CA GLY A 61 14.36 2.93 -12.50
C GLY A 61 15.69 2.28 -12.10
N GLY A 62 16.83 2.97 -12.17
CA GLY A 62 18.10 2.50 -11.56
C GLY A 62 18.02 2.18 -10.05
N ASP A 63 16.86 2.42 -9.46
CA ASP A 63 16.48 2.19 -8.09
C ASP A 63 15.80 0.82 -7.83
N VAL A 64 15.37 0.08 -8.86
CA VAL A 64 14.80 -1.26 -8.66
C VAL A 64 15.93 -2.26 -8.42
N LYS A 65 16.08 -2.68 -7.16
CA LYS A 65 16.98 -3.76 -6.77
C LYS A 65 16.21 -5.07 -6.75
N PHE A 66 16.69 -6.05 -7.50
CA PHE A 66 16.18 -7.42 -7.46
C PHE A 66 16.81 -8.19 -6.29
N ASP A 67 16.50 -7.74 -5.08
CA ASP A 67 16.97 -8.29 -3.80
C ASP A 67 15.98 -9.27 -3.15
N GLN A 68 14.93 -9.66 -3.87
CA GLN A 68 13.96 -10.63 -3.37
C GLN A 68 14.63 -11.98 -3.06
N PRO A 69 14.17 -12.70 -2.01
CA PRO A 69 14.83 -13.92 -1.55
C PRO A 69 14.49 -15.16 -2.41
N TRP A 70 14.01 -14.94 -3.64
CA TRP A 70 13.68 -16.00 -4.59
C TRP A 70 14.23 -15.67 -5.98
N ARG A 71 14.50 -16.72 -6.75
CA ARG A 71 15.01 -16.59 -8.12
C ARG A 71 13.90 -16.06 -9.05
N LEU A 72 14.28 -15.16 -9.95
CA LEU A 72 13.42 -14.71 -11.06
C LEU A 72 13.58 -15.63 -12.27
N PRO A 73 12.52 -15.85 -13.06
CA PRO A 73 12.62 -16.55 -14.32
C PRO A 73 13.56 -15.81 -15.29
N ASP A 74 14.30 -16.60 -16.06
CA ASP A 74 15.06 -16.10 -17.20
C ASP A 74 14.08 -15.64 -18.29
N VAL A 75 14.32 -14.45 -18.84
CA VAL A 75 13.48 -13.87 -19.91
C VAL A 75 14.35 -13.38 -21.04
N VAL A 76 13.82 -13.43 -22.25
CA VAL A 76 14.47 -12.80 -23.41
C VAL A 76 14.35 -11.30 -23.27
N VAL A 77 15.49 -10.61 -23.34
CA VAL A 77 15.56 -9.14 -23.26
C VAL A 77 15.92 -8.60 -24.63
N ILE A 78 15.00 -7.85 -25.22
CA ILE A 78 15.24 -7.20 -26.51
C ILE A 78 16.00 -5.89 -26.28
N LYS A 79 17.12 -5.72 -26.98
CA LYS A 79 18.01 -4.57 -26.79
C LYS A 79 17.92 -3.56 -27.93
N GLU A 80 17.59 -4.02 -29.13
CA GLU A 80 17.57 -3.19 -30.34
C GLU A 80 16.16 -2.99 -30.89
N LEU A 81 15.91 -1.80 -31.47
CA LEU A 81 14.62 -1.49 -32.10
C LEU A 81 14.32 -2.42 -33.29
N ALA A 82 15.35 -2.79 -34.06
CA ALA A 82 15.22 -3.63 -35.25
C ALA A 82 14.56 -4.98 -34.94
N ASP A 83 14.86 -5.56 -33.78
CA ASP A 83 14.29 -6.83 -33.32
C ASP A 83 12.77 -6.72 -33.12
N LEU A 84 12.28 -5.60 -32.53
CA LEU A 84 10.85 -5.32 -32.41
C LEU A 84 10.18 -5.02 -33.77
N GLN A 85 10.95 -4.56 -34.75
CA GLN A 85 10.44 -4.21 -36.07
C GLN A 85 10.33 -5.39 -37.02
N SER A 86 11.10 -6.46 -36.80
CA SER A 86 11.22 -7.64 -37.67
C SER A 86 9.92 -8.44 -37.91
N GLY A 87 9.00 -8.50 -36.95
CA GLY A 87 7.76 -9.30 -37.03
C GLY A 87 6.47 -8.50 -37.26
N PRO A 88 5.27 -9.13 -37.27
CA PRO A 88 3.99 -8.40 -37.37
C PRO A 88 3.48 -7.83 -36.03
N GLN A 89 4.14 -8.17 -34.92
CA GLN A 89 3.69 -7.84 -33.57
C GLN A 89 3.61 -6.32 -33.34
N LYS A 90 2.50 -5.89 -32.73
CA LYS A 90 2.26 -4.52 -32.26
C LYS A 90 2.56 -4.38 -30.78
N TYR A 91 2.91 -3.17 -30.36
CA TYR A 91 3.40 -2.90 -29.02
C TYR A 91 2.80 -1.61 -28.43
N ILE A 92 2.41 -1.70 -27.16
CA ILE A 92 2.10 -0.54 -26.33
C ILE A 92 3.29 -0.26 -25.43
N VAL A 93 3.70 0.99 -25.38
CA VAL A 93 4.77 1.53 -24.53
C VAL A 93 4.15 2.47 -23.52
N SER A 94 4.66 2.46 -22.29
CA SER A 94 4.26 3.43 -21.25
C SER A 94 5.44 3.74 -20.34
N ASN A 95 5.41 4.91 -19.70
CA ASN A 95 6.42 5.32 -18.73
C ASN A 95 6.02 5.00 -17.27
N PHE A 96 4.79 4.52 -17.04
CA PHE A 96 4.24 4.16 -15.72
C PHE A 96 4.35 5.25 -14.63
N SER A 97 4.55 6.52 -15.05
CA SER A 97 5.05 7.61 -14.18
C SER A 97 4.03 8.23 -13.23
N TYR A 98 2.73 8.02 -13.48
CA TYR A 98 1.67 8.84 -12.87
C TYR A 98 1.39 8.54 -11.40
N SER A 99 1.65 7.31 -10.95
CA SER A 99 1.24 6.88 -9.63
C SER A 99 2.21 5.85 -9.05
N PRO A 100 3.08 6.24 -8.10
CA PRO A 100 4.04 5.32 -7.47
C PRO A 100 3.33 4.33 -6.55
N GLY A 101 3.95 3.16 -6.37
CA GLY A 101 3.45 2.09 -5.53
C GLY A 101 3.05 0.84 -6.31
N LEU A 102 3.25 -0.33 -5.70
CA LEU A 102 3.05 -1.62 -6.38
C LEU A 102 1.62 -1.80 -6.90
N GLY A 103 0.61 -1.52 -6.08
CA GLY A 103 -0.80 -1.64 -6.50
C GLY A 103 -1.14 -0.71 -7.67
N ASN A 104 -0.58 0.49 -7.67
CA ASN A 104 -0.78 1.46 -8.74
C ASN A 104 -0.14 1.01 -10.06
N LEU A 105 1.05 0.39 -9.99
CA LEU A 105 1.71 -0.23 -11.13
C LEU A 105 0.95 -1.45 -11.64
N MET A 106 0.41 -2.27 -10.75
CA MET A 106 -0.45 -3.40 -11.13
C MET A 106 -1.68 -2.90 -11.90
N PHE A 107 -2.37 -1.86 -11.43
CA PHE A 107 -3.50 -1.27 -12.15
C PHE A 107 -3.12 -0.71 -13.51
N GLN A 108 -2.02 0.06 -13.59
CA GLN A 108 -1.53 0.61 -14.85
C GLN A 108 -1.24 -0.50 -15.85
N TYR A 109 -0.50 -1.54 -15.44
CA TYR A 109 -0.19 -2.68 -16.29
C TYR A 109 -1.46 -3.44 -16.71
N ALA A 110 -2.39 -3.69 -15.79
CA ALA A 110 -3.65 -4.37 -16.08
C ALA A 110 -4.43 -3.68 -17.20
N SER A 111 -4.61 -2.36 -17.05
CA SER A 111 -5.32 -1.54 -18.04
C SER A 111 -4.60 -1.50 -19.38
N LEU A 112 -3.28 -1.26 -19.39
CA LEU A 112 -2.48 -1.26 -20.62
C LEU A 112 -2.49 -2.62 -21.31
N ARG A 113 -2.44 -3.72 -20.56
CA ARG A 113 -2.47 -5.08 -21.10
C ARG A 113 -3.83 -5.42 -21.70
N ALA A 114 -4.92 -4.99 -21.06
CA ALA A 114 -6.26 -5.16 -21.59
C ALA A 114 -6.49 -4.32 -22.86
N ILE A 115 -5.99 -3.08 -22.89
CA ILE A 115 -5.98 -2.26 -24.11
C ILE A 115 -5.18 -2.96 -25.21
N ALA A 116 -3.97 -3.45 -24.91
CA ALA A 116 -3.13 -4.14 -25.87
C ALA A 116 -3.84 -5.39 -26.46
N ALA A 117 -4.56 -6.14 -25.62
CA ALA A 117 -5.31 -7.33 -26.03
C ALA A 117 -6.33 -7.03 -27.14
N LYS A 118 -7.04 -5.88 -27.05
CA LYS A 118 -8.03 -5.46 -28.06
C LYS A 118 -7.44 -5.31 -29.46
N TYR A 119 -6.13 -5.08 -29.57
CA TYR A 119 -5.42 -4.84 -30.82
C TYR A 119 -4.46 -5.97 -31.20
N GLY A 120 -4.48 -7.10 -30.48
CA GLY A 120 -3.48 -8.16 -30.64
C GLY A 120 -2.05 -7.70 -30.34
N ALA A 121 -1.91 -6.63 -29.56
CA ALA A 121 -0.63 -6.04 -29.18
C ALA A 121 -0.09 -6.64 -27.87
N LYS A 122 1.19 -6.40 -27.60
CA LYS A 122 1.86 -6.72 -26.33
C LYS A 122 2.29 -5.44 -25.63
N VAL A 123 2.39 -5.49 -24.30
CA VAL A 123 2.95 -4.39 -23.51
C VAL A 123 4.47 -4.56 -23.42
N LEU A 124 5.21 -3.50 -23.69
CA LEU A 124 6.64 -3.46 -23.40
C LEU A 124 6.86 -3.05 -21.95
N LEU A 125 7.75 -3.78 -21.27
CA LEU A 125 8.23 -3.43 -19.95
C LEU A 125 9.75 -3.41 -19.93
N PRO A 126 10.38 -2.46 -19.23
CA PRO A 126 11.81 -2.53 -18.99
C PRO A 126 12.14 -3.76 -18.11
N ILE A 127 13.30 -4.37 -18.35
CA ILE A 127 13.74 -5.59 -17.66
C ILE A 127 13.84 -5.43 -16.13
N ASP A 128 14.04 -4.21 -15.66
CA ASP A 128 14.14 -3.82 -14.26
C ASP A 128 12.82 -3.27 -13.70
N CYS A 129 11.68 -3.72 -14.24
CA CYS A 129 10.36 -3.41 -13.69
C CYS A 129 10.09 -4.15 -12.37
N THR A 130 9.57 -3.44 -11.37
CA THR A 130 9.21 -3.97 -10.05
C THR A 130 8.21 -5.13 -10.11
N LEU A 131 7.30 -5.15 -11.08
CA LEU A 131 6.30 -6.22 -11.20
C LEU A 131 6.93 -7.60 -11.47
N ARG A 132 8.11 -7.66 -12.12
CA ARG A 132 8.84 -8.92 -12.36
C ARG A 132 9.25 -9.62 -11.08
N ARG A 133 9.33 -8.90 -9.95
CA ARG A 133 9.71 -9.49 -8.66
C ARG A 133 8.75 -10.58 -8.23
N ALA A 134 7.48 -10.50 -8.58
CA ALA A 134 6.47 -11.38 -8.00
C ALA A 134 5.55 -12.03 -9.02
N PHE A 135 5.41 -11.49 -10.24
CA PHE A 135 4.36 -11.90 -11.17
C PHE A 135 4.90 -12.52 -12.46
N ASN A 136 4.14 -13.48 -13.00
CA ASN A 136 4.41 -14.13 -14.27
C ASN A 136 3.74 -13.38 -15.45
N LEU A 137 4.31 -12.23 -15.83
CA LEU A 137 3.75 -11.37 -16.86
C LEU A 137 4.07 -11.89 -18.28
N ASP A 138 3.10 -11.78 -19.20
CA ASP A 138 3.25 -12.10 -20.62
C ASP A 138 3.79 -10.93 -21.47
N ALA A 139 4.33 -9.92 -20.79
CA ALA A 139 4.93 -8.73 -21.37
C ALA A 139 6.21 -9.05 -22.14
N VAL A 140 6.55 -8.19 -23.10
CA VAL A 140 7.84 -8.27 -23.80
C VAL A 140 8.83 -7.40 -23.06
N PHE A 141 9.92 -8.02 -22.58
CA PHE A 141 10.94 -7.32 -21.80
C PHE A 141 12.00 -6.73 -22.71
N VAL A 142 12.30 -5.45 -22.46
CA VAL A 142 13.30 -4.69 -23.21
C VAL A 142 14.39 -4.15 -22.28
N SER A 143 15.53 -3.79 -22.86
CA SER A 143 16.56 -3.04 -22.12
C SER A 143 15.99 -1.68 -21.67
N ARG A 144 16.50 -1.16 -20.55
CA ARG A 144 16.17 0.20 -20.09
C ARG A 144 16.42 1.24 -21.18
N ALA A 145 17.57 1.18 -21.81
CA ALA A 145 17.95 2.11 -22.88
C ALA A 145 16.95 2.09 -24.05
N LEU A 146 16.49 0.91 -24.47
CA LEU A 146 15.51 0.81 -25.54
C LEU A 146 14.13 1.34 -25.11
N ASN A 147 13.71 1.05 -23.87
CA ASN A 147 12.46 1.58 -23.32
C ASN A 147 12.46 3.12 -23.30
N ASP A 148 13.53 3.72 -22.78
CA ASP A 148 13.67 5.17 -22.68
C ASP A 148 13.73 5.81 -24.08
N TYR A 149 14.44 5.18 -25.01
CA TYR A 149 14.45 5.58 -26.42
C TYR A 149 13.05 5.56 -27.04
N LEU A 150 12.26 4.50 -26.83
CA LEU A 150 10.91 4.39 -27.37
C LEU A 150 9.96 5.45 -26.80
N ILE A 151 10.04 5.70 -25.49
CA ILE A 151 9.27 6.79 -24.85
C ILE A 151 9.64 8.13 -25.48
N GLY A 152 10.93 8.46 -25.59
CA GLY A 152 11.37 9.71 -26.20
C GLY A 152 10.97 9.84 -27.68
N LYS A 153 11.10 8.75 -28.45
CA LYS A 153 10.78 8.73 -29.89
C LYS A 153 9.31 9.01 -30.17
N PHE A 154 8.40 8.49 -29.34
CA PHE A 154 6.96 8.57 -29.57
C PHE A 154 6.27 9.65 -28.72
N ASP A 155 7.01 10.44 -27.94
CA ASP A 155 6.45 11.44 -27.03
C ASP A 155 5.57 12.49 -27.75
N ALA A 156 5.97 12.92 -28.95
CA ALA A 156 5.23 13.89 -29.75
C ALA A 156 3.86 13.40 -30.25
N VAL A 157 3.63 12.09 -30.24
CA VAL A 157 2.39 11.45 -30.71
C VAL A 157 1.72 10.60 -29.63
N LYS A 158 2.07 10.85 -28.36
CA LYS A 158 1.55 10.07 -27.23
C LYS A 158 0.06 10.27 -27.03
N HIS A 159 -0.59 9.21 -26.55
CA HIS A 159 -1.93 9.26 -26.01
C HIS A 159 -1.84 9.54 -24.51
N HIS A 160 -2.45 10.64 -24.08
CA HIS A 160 -2.33 11.15 -22.72
C HIS A 160 -3.66 11.04 -21.96
N PHE A 161 -3.62 10.47 -20.75
CA PHE A 161 -4.77 10.19 -19.90
C PHE A 161 -4.53 10.80 -18.51
N GLU A 162 -4.90 12.07 -18.36
CA GLU A 162 -4.54 12.88 -17.19
C GLU A 162 -5.37 12.61 -15.94
N GLU A 163 -6.64 12.21 -16.05
CA GLU A 163 -7.48 12.05 -14.86
C GLU A 163 -7.25 10.67 -14.21
N CYS A 164 -7.00 10.69 -12.90
CA CYS A 164 -6.98 9.45 -12.14
C CYS A 164 -8.33 8.78 -12.17
N CYS A 165 -8.28 7.44 -12.17
CA CYS A 165 -9.39 6.64 -11.70
C CYS A 165 -10.65 6.74 -12.58
N ARG A 166 -10.50 7.30 -13.80
CA ARG A 166 -11.55 7.47 -14.80
C ARG A 166 -11.34 6.52 -15.97
N TYR A 167 -12.45 5.99 -16.49
CA TYR A 167 -12.46 5.21 -17.72
C TYR A 167 -12.68 6.12 -18.93
N TYR A 168 -11.79 6.01 -19.91
CA TYR A 168 -11.89 6.68 -21.19
C TYR A 168 -12.00 5.67 -22.32
N GLU A 169 -13.23 5.39 -22.74
CA GLU A 169 -13.50 4.46 -23.83
C GLU A 169 -12.84 4.93 -25.13
N SER A 170 -13.16 6.16 -25.54
CA SER A 170 -12.67 6.78 -26.78
C SER A 170 -11.15 6.84 -26.86
N ALA A 171 -10.47 7.05 -25.73
CA ALA A 171 -9.02 7.14 -25.69
C ALA A 171 -8.33 5.77 -25.89
N SER A 172 -9.09 4.66 -25.85
CA SER A 172 -8.63 3.32 -26.26
C SER A 172 -9.10 2.92 -27.66
N THR A 173 -9.83 3.78 -28.37
CA THR A 173 -10.30 3.55 -29.75
C THR A 173 -9.34 4.15 -30.78
N GLY A 174 -9.23 3.51 -31.94
CA GLY A 174 -8.41 4.02 -33.05
C GLY A 174 -6.89 3.87 -32.88
N LEU A 175 -6.43 3.13 -31.88
CA LEU A 175 -5.01 2.80 -31.75
C LEU A 175 -4.57 1.91 -32.92
N PHE A 176 -3.33 2.08 -33.36
CA PHE A 176 -2.75 1.38 -34.51
C PHE A 176 -3.57 1.52 -35.80
N SER A 177 -4.25 2.66 -35.97
CA SER A 177 -5.10 2.96 -37.14
C SER A 177 -4.28 3.29 -38.39
N ARG A 178 -3.04 3.74 -38.25
CA ARG A 178 -2.16 4.05 -39.38
C ARG A 178 -1.54 2.76 -39.94
N LYS A 179 -1.55 2.63 -41.28
CA LYS A 179 -0.94 1.46 -41.95
C LYS A 179 0.54 1.33 -41.59
N GLY A 180 0.94 0.15 -41.12
CA GLY A 180 2.32 -0.12 -40.71
C GLY A 180 2.70 0.40 -39.32
N GLN A 181 1.77 1.02 -38.57
CA GLN A 181 2.04 1.45 -37.20
C GLN A 181 2.16 0.24 -36.26
N LYS A 182 3.32 0.15 -35.59
CA LYS A 182 3.64 -0.95 -34.67
C LYS A 182 3.71 -0.53 -33.21
N PHE A 183 3.80 0.75 -32.92
CA PHE A 183 4.00 1.28 -31.58
C PHE A 183 2.95 2.33 -31.26
N GLU A 184 2.45 2.29 -30.04
CA GLU A 184 1.62 3.33 -29.43
C GLU A 184 2.19 3.67 -28.06
N LEU A 185 2.39 4.95 -27.78
CA LEU A 185 2.83 5.44 -26.47
C LEU A 185 1.62 5.93 -25.68
N LEU A 186 1.31 5.25 -24.58
CA LEU A 186 0.18 5.54 -23.71
C LEU A 186 0.69 5.98 -22.33
N ILE A 187 0.35 7.21 -21.92
CA ILE A 187 0.83 7.83 -20.69
C ILE A 187 -0.36 8.30 -19.85
N GLY A 188 -0.43 7.88 -18.57
CA GLY A 188 -1.47 8.33 -17.66
C GLY A 188 -1.68 7.41 -16.46
N TYR A 189 -2.73 7.69 -15.69
CA TYR A 189 -3.04 6.94 -14.47
C TYR A 189 -3.51 5.51 -14.73
N PHE A 190 -4.43 5.30 -15.68
CA PHE A 190 -5.01 3.99 -16.01
C PHE A 190 -5.53 3.17 -14.81
N GLN A 191 -6.03 3.83 -13.76
CA GLN A 191 -6.44 3.18 -12.50
C GLN A 191 -7.95 2.93 -12.42
N ALA A 192 -8.59 2.59 -13.54
CA ALA A 192 -10.02 2.33 -13.60
C ALA A 192 -10.28 0.88 -14.02
N PHE A 193 -10.97 0.11 -13.19
CA PHE A 193 -11.28 -1.28 -13.49
C PHE A 193 -12.06 -1.51 -14.81
N PRO A 194 -12.88 -0.58 -15.34
CA PRO A 194 -13.58 -0.81 -16.61
C PRO A 194 -12.67 -0.98 -17.84
N TYR A 195 -11.37 -0.65 -17.73
CA TYR A 195 -10.41 -0.97 -18.80
C TYR A 195 -10.28 -2.47 -19.05
N PHE A 196 -10.46 -3.29 -18.01
CA PHE A 196 -10.25 -4.74 -18.08
C PHE A 196 -11.41 -5.58 -17.55
N HIS A 197 -12.28 -5.07 -16.70
CA HIS A 197 -13.45 -5.80 -16.20
C HIS A 197 -14.72 -5.33 -16.92
N PRO A 198 -15.63 -6.24 -17.31
CA PRO A 198 -15.54 -7.70 -17.12
C PRO A 198 -14.75 -8.42 -18.23
N HIS A 199 -14.56 -7.81 -19.39
CA HIS A 199 -14.22 -8.53 -20.62
C HIS A 199 -12.80 -9.14 -20.68
N GLN A 200 -11.82 -8.55 -20.01
CA GLN A 200 -10.42 -8.99 -19.99
C GLN A 200 -10.00 -9.49 -18.61
N GLU A 201 -10.93 -9.72 -17.68
CA GLU A 201 -10.61 -10.06 -16.30
C GLU A 201 -9.78 -11.34 -16.21
N LEU A 202 -10.18 -12.40 -16.92
CA LEU A 202 -9.47 -13.68 -16.93
C LEU A 202 -8.02 -13.50 -17.41
N LEU A 203 -7.82 -12.77 -18.50
CA LEU A 203 -6.50 -12.43 -19.01
C LEU A 203 -5.66 -11.72 -17.93
N ILE A 204 -6.23 -10.74 -17.24
CA ILE A 204 -5.52 -9.98 -16.20
C ILE A 204 -5.21 -10.84 -14.97
N ARG A 205 -6.11 -11.73 -14.56
CA ARG A 205 -5.87 -12.67 -13.46
C ARG A 205 -4.72 -13.63 -13.77
N GLU A 206 -4.53 -14.02 -15.03
CA GLU A 206 -3.38 -14.81 -15.45
C GLU A 206 -2.05 -14.05 -15.33
N GLN A 207 -2.05 -12.75 -15.65
CA GLN A 207 -0.84 -11.93 -15.52
C GLN A 207 -0.36 -11.81 -14.07
N PHE A 208 -1.29 -11.66 -13.13
CA PHE A 208 -0.98 -11.48 -11.71
C PHE A 208 -0.93 -12.80 -10.92
N ARG A 209 -0.65 -13.91 -11.60
CA ARG A 209 -0.23 -15.13 -10.90
C ARG A 209 1.15 -14.92 -10.32
N PHE A 210 1.29 -15.26 -9.04
CA PHE A 210 2.59 -15.26 -8.40
C PHE A 210 3.54 -16.23 -9.09
N LEU A 211 4.83 -15.89 -9.10
CA LEU A 211 5.88 -16.81 -9.51
C LEU A 211 5.84 -18.08 -8.64
N PRO A 212 6.13 -19.27 -9.20
CA PRO A 212 6.12 -20.51 -8.42
C PRO A 212 6.98 -20.45 -7.16
N SER A 213 8.13 -19.78 -7.23
CA SER A 213 9.04 -19.60 -6.09
C SER A 213 8.45 -18.75 -4.96
N VAL A 214 7.58 -17.79 -5.27
CA VAL A 214 6.83 -17.02 -4.27
C VAL A 214 5.77 -17.89 -3.61
N ALA A 215 5.03 -18.67 -4.42
CA ALA A 215 3.99 -19.55 -3.92
C ALA A 215 4.55 -20.66 -3.00
N ILE A 216 5.67 -21.28 -3.40
CA ILE A 216 6.39 -22.28 -2.58
C ILE A 216 6.80 -21.66 -1.25
N ARG A 217 7.47 -20.50 -1.28
CA ARG A 217 7.90 -19.82 -0.05
C ARG A 217 6.72 -19.46 0.86
N ALA A 218 5.60 -19.00 0.30
CA ALA A 218 4.41 -18.71 1.08
C ALA A 218 3.85 -19.97 1.75
N ASN A 219 3.84 -21.09 1.04
CA ASN A 219 3.43 -22.39 1.58
C ASN A 219 4.37 -22.86 2.69
N ASP A 220 5.69 -22.74 2.51
CA ASP A 220 6.68 -23.11 3.52
C ASP A 220 6.49 -22.33 4.82
N LEU A 221 6.22 -21.02 4.74
CA LEU A 221 5.93 -20.18 5.92
C LEU A 221 4.65 -20.62 6.64
N ILE A 222 3.62 -21.02 5.90
CA ILE A 222 2.37 -21.52 6.48
C ILE A 222 2.63 -22.86 7.20
N LEU A 223 3.39 -23.76 6.58
CA LEU A 223 3.77 -25.05 7.17
C LEU A 223 4.67 -24.89 8.40
N GLU A 224 5.61 -23.95 8.38
CA GLU A 224 6.46 -23.63 9.52
C GLU A 224 5.63 -23.12 10.71
N ALA A 225 4.72 -22.17 10.47
CA ALA A 225 3.81 -21.66 11.49
C ALA A 225 2.90 -22.77 12.06
N LYS A 226 2.45 -23.71 11.21
CA LYS A 226 1.72 -24.91 11.65
C LYS A 226 2.57 -25.75 12.60
N ALA A 227 3.79 -26.07 12.20
CA ALA A 227 4.71 -26.89 12.99
C ALA A 227 5.06 -26.24 14.33
N GLU A 228 5.22 -24.91 14.36
CA GLU A 228 5.42 -24.16 15.60
C GLU A 228 4.21 -24.27 16.54
N LYS A 229 2.99 -24.14 16.01
CA LYS A 229 1.77 -24.28 16.81
C LYS A 229 1.59 -25.70 17.36
N ILE A 230 1.91 -26.72 16.57
CA ILE A 230 1.89 -28.13 17.01
C ILE A 230 2.86 -28.31 18.19
N ARG A 231 4.12 -27.90 18.04
CA ARG A 231 5.14 -28.01 19.10
C ARG A 231 4.73 -27.28 20.38
N ALA A 232 4.18 -26.07 20.26
CA ALA A 232 3.72 -25.31 21.42
C ALA A 232 2.54 -25.98 22.14
N THR A 233 1.68 -26.68 21.40
CA THR A 233 0.54 -27.42 21.98
C THR A 233 1.01 -28.70 22.67
N ALA A 234 1.93 -29.44 22.05
CA ALA A 234 2.54 -30.63 22.65
C ALA A 234 3.33 -30.30 23.92
N GLY A 235 4.18 -29.27 23.90
CA GLY A 235 4.93 -28.84 25.08
C GLY A 235 4.06 -28.29 26.22
N ALA A 236 2.85 -27.82 25.94
CA ALA A 236 1.87 -27.44 26.96
C ALA A 236 1.19 -28.67 27.62
N LEU A 237 1.13 -29.80 26.90
CA LEU A 237 0.59 -31.07 27.40
C LEU A 237 1.65 -31.88 28.17
N GLU A 238 2.93 -31.74 27.82
CA GLU A 238 4.07 -32.40 28.49
C GLU A 238 4.46 -31.74 29.84
N GLY A 239 3.75 -30.68 30.25
CA GLY A 239 3.96 -29.92 31.48
C GLY A 239 3.61 -30.63 32.79
N ASP A 240 3.41 -31.96 32.81
CA ASP A 240 3.11 -32.71 34.04
C ASP A 240 3.94 -33.99 34.24
N ASN A 241 4.87 -34.37 33.35
CA ASN A 241 5.86 -35.42 33.62
C ASN A 241 7.06 -35.34 32.67
N VAL A 242 8.04 -34.53 33.06
CA VAL A 242 9.34 -34.44 32.37
C VAL A 242 10.19 -35.61 32.83
N ASN A 243 10.15 -36.74 32.12
CA ASN A 243 11.19 -37.78 32.12
C ASN A 243 10.90 -38.81 31.02
N GLU A 244 11.14 -38.45 29.76
CA GLU A 244 11.53 -39.36 28.66
C GLU A 244 11.73 -38.52 27.38
N ILE A 245 12.87 -37.84 27.31
CA ILE A 245 13.29 -37.12 26.10
C ILE A 245 14.04 -38.13 25.23
N GLU A 246 13.32 -38.84 24.38
CA GLU A 246 13.88 -39.37 23.13
C GLU A 246 12.74 -39.71 22.18
N GLN A 247 12.62 -38.93 21.10
CA GLN A 247 11.75 -39.21 19.96
C GLN A 247 10.24 -39.31 20.28
N ALA A 248 9.66 -38.25 20.84
CA ALA A 248 8.22 -38.05 20.69
C ALA A 248 7.94 -37.85 19.19
N ALA A 249 7.47 -38.91 18.53
CA ALA A 249 6.90 -38.84 17.21
C ALA A 249 5.92 -37.68 17.19
N ILE A 250 6.06 -36.75 16.24
CA ILE A 250 5.06 -35.71 15.99
C ILE A 250 3.73 -36.48 15.92
N PRO A 251 2.78 -36.25 16.84
CA PRO A 251 1.52 -36.98 16.78
C PRO A 251 0.94 -36.74 15.40
N ASP A 252 0.31 -37.76 14.81
CA ASP A 252 -0.38 -37.65 13.53
C ASP A 252 -1.62 -36.75 13.73
N ILE A 253 -1.38 -35.44 13.87
CA ILE A 253 -2.39 -34.43 14.14
C ILE A 253 -3.06 -34.15 12.80
N ASP A 254 -4.30 -34.61 12.69
CA ASP A 254 -5.17 -34.40 11.55
C ASP A 254 -5.11 -32.92 11.10
N GLU A 255 -4.88 -32.70 9.80
CA GLU A 255 -4.79 -31.39 9.18
C GLU A 255 -6.06 -30.56 9.40
N SER A 256 -7.20 -31.21 9.64
CA SER A 256 -8.48 -30.57 9.96
C SER A 256 -8.51 -29.86 11.33
N THR A 257 -7.51 -30.09 12.19
CA THR A 257 -7.48 -29.58 13.57
C THR A 257 -7.13 -28.10 13.68
N TYR A 258 -6.57 -27.49 12.63
CA TYR A 258 -6.10 -26.10 12.67
C TYR A 258 -6.90 -25.17 11.75
N VAL A 259 -7.42 -24.09 12.32
CA VAL A 259 -8.08 -23.01 11.58
C VAL A 259 -7.09 -21.87 11.33
N TYR A 260 -6.88 -21.53 10.06
CA TYR A 260 -6.10 -20.36 9.67
C TYR A 260 -7.01 -19.16 9.47
N VAL A 261 -6.69 -18.06 10.15
CA VAL A 261 -7.39 -16.78 9.97
C VAL A 261 -6.42 -15.77 9.36
N GLY A 262 -6.60 -15.47 8.07
CA GLY A 262 -5.82 -14.44 7.38
C GLY A 262 -6.37 -13.04 7.69
N VAL A 263 -5.53 -12.15 8.23
CA VAL A 263 -5.90 -10.75 8.49
C VAL A 263 -4.96 -9.81 7.75
N HIS A 264 -5.53 -8.98 6.89
CA HIS A 264 -4.80 -7.88 6.26
C HIS A 264 -5.06 -6.57 7.02
N VAL A 265 -4.03 -6.05 7.68
CA VAL A 265 -4.10 -4.78 8.42
C VAL A 265 -3.37 -3.71 7.64
N ARG A 266 -4.13 -2.79 7.03
CA ARG A 266 -3.54 -1.60 6.41
C ARG A 266 -3.23 -0.58 7.50
N HIS A 267 -1.94 -0.35 7.72
CA HIS A 267 -1.41 0.59 8.70
C HIS A 267 -0.35 1.47 8.04
N GLY A 268 -0.11 2.68 8.57
CA GLY A 268 0.90 3.59 8.05
C GLY A 268 0.45 5.05 8.02
N MET A 269 1.39 5.94 7.66
CA MET A 269 1.16 7.39 7.65
C MET A 269 0.00 7.80 6.74
N ASP A 270 -0.26 7.03 5.67
CA ASP A 270 -1.36 7.28 4.74
C ASP A 270 -2.74 7.11 5.40
N ILE A 271 -2.87 6.28 6.42
CA ILE A 271 -4.13 6.08 7.16
C ILE A 271 -4.15 6.83 8.49
N THR A 272 -3.06 6.79 9.26
CA THR A 272 -3.04 7.31 10.64
C THR A 272 -2.61 8.77 10.75
N LEU A 273 -1.88 9.31 9.77
CA LEU A 273 -1.31 10.67 9.83
C LEU A 273 -1.83 11.59 8.71
N ASN A 274 -2.55 11.05 7.72
CA ASN A 274 -3.16 11.86 6.68
C ASN A 274 -4.47 12.48 7.19
N SER A 275 -4.41 13.75 7.57
CA SER A 275 -5.55 14.51 8.12
C SER A 275 -6.80 14.47 7.23
N ARG A 276 -6.65 14.36 5.91
CA ARG A 276 -7.77 14.21 4.97
C ARG A 276 -8.47 12.87 5.18
N ASN A 277 -7.72 11.80 5.33
CA ASN A 277 -8.29 10.46 5.54
C ASN A 277 -8.92 10.34 6.92
N THR A 278 -8.27 10.88 7.96
CA THR A 278 -8.83 10.93 9.32
C THR A 278 -10.15 11.72 9.35
N LYS A 279 -10.26 12.84 8.62
CA LYS A 279 -11.50 13.63 8.50
C LYS A 279 -12.66 12.82 7.89
N HIS A 280 -12.36 11.86 7.01
CA HIS A 280 -13.35 10.97 6.41
C HIS A 280 -13.59 9.69 7.23
N GLY A 281 -13.08 9.64 8.48
CA GLY A 281 -13.29 8.51 9.38
C GLY A 281 -12.42 7.29 9.09
N HIS A 282 -11.43 7.40 8.19
CA HIS A 282 -10.46 6.33 8.01
C HIS A 282 -9.60 6.22 9.28
N THR A 283 -9.78 5.14 10.01
CA THR A 283 -9.03 4.79 11.22
C THR A 283 -8.52 3.36 11.11
N VAL A 284 -7.57 2.98 11.96
CA VAL A 284 -7.04 1.61 12.02
C VAL A 284 -7.62 0.92 13.25
N ALA A 285 -7.99 -0.35 13.10
CA ALA A 285 -8.40 -1.18 14.22
C ALA A 285 -7.28 -1.25 15.28
N THR A 286 -7.67 -1.15 16.55
CA THR A 286 -6.72 -1.21 17.67
C THR A 286 -6.23 -2.63 17.91
N ARG A 287 -5.16 -2.77 18.68
CA ARG A 287 -4.67 -4.07 19.14
C ARG A 287 -5.75 -4.83 19.91
N GLU A 288 -6.51 -4.13 20.74
CA GLU A 288 -7.61 -4.67 21.55
C GLU A 288 -8.73 -5.22 20.66
N TYR A 289 -9.07 -4.51 19.58
CA TYR A 289 -10.02 -5.01 18.59
C TYR A 289 -9.57 -6.36 18.02
N PHE A 290 -8.33 -6.48 17.56
CA PHE A 290 -7.81 -7.74 17.02
C PHE A 290 -7.77 -8.85 18.08
N LYS A 291 -7.36 -8.54 19.32
CA LYS A 291 -7.38 -9.52 20.42
C LYS A 291 -8.79 -10.04 20.68
N ASN A 292 -9.77 -9.15 20.78
CA ASN A 292 -11.16 -9.52 21.04
C ASN A 292 -11.76 -10.30 19.87
N ALA A 293 -11.50 -9.88 18.63
CA ALA A 293 -11.95 -10.60 17.44
C ALA A 293 -11.33 -12.01 17.36
N MET A 294 -10.05 -12.15 17.73
CA MET A 294 -9.37 -13.45 17.72
C MET A 294 -9.79 -14.36 18.88
N ASN A 295 -10.30 -13.83 19.99
CA ASN A 295 -10.85 -14.65 21.08
C ASN A 295 -12.06 -15.48 20.63
N TYR A 296 -12.78 -15.08 19.57
CA TYR A 296 -13.85 -15.91 19.00
C TYR A 296 -13.32 -17.24 18.42
N PHE A 297 -12.07 -17.27 17.96
CA PHE A 297 -11.46 -18.43 17.30
C PHE A 297 -10.52 -19.23 18.21
N ARG A 298 -10.42 -18.87 19.50
CA ARG A 298 -9.59 -19.55 20.50
C ARG A 298 -10.44 -20.51 21.31
#